data_AF-A0A438EWL0-F1
#
_entry.id   AF-A0A438EWL0-F1
#
_cell.length_a   1.000
_cell.length_b   1.000
_cell.length_c   1.000
_cell.angle_alpha   90.00
_cell.angle_beta   90.00
_cell.angle_gamma   90.00
#
_symmetry.space_group_name_H-M   'P 1'
#
loop_
_entity.id
_entity.type
_entity.pdbx_description
1 polymer ?
#
loop_
_entity_poly.entity_id
_entity_poly.type
_entity_poly.pdbx_seq_one_letter_code
_entity_poly.pdbx_strand_id
1 'polypeptide(L)'
;MDGGANYNPRTVEEVFRDFKGRRAGMIKALTTDVDEFYQQCDPVICFQLSHVEEEMPLASLPRRPAFYDFNLATCILHLTEKENLCLYGFPNELWEVNLPAEEVPPELPEPALGINFARDGMQEKDWLSLVAVHSDAWLLAVAFYFGARFGFDKADRFFISPFLFLSLDIIAARV
;
A
#
# COMPACT_ATOMS: atom_id res chain seq x y z
N MET A 1 -0.69 16.14 -5.35
CA MET A 1 0.71 16.55 -5.62
C MET A 1 1.23 15.69 -6.75
N ASP A 2 1.81 16.30 -7.78
CA ASP A 2 2.30 15.60 -8.99
C ASP A 2 3.41 14.58 -8.66
N GLY A 3 3.02 13.32 -8.44
CA GLY A 3 3.92 12.17 -8.30
C GLY A 3 4.15 11.40 -9.61
N GLY A 4 3.54 11.84 -10.72
CA GLY A 4 3.52 11.15 -12.01
C GLY A 4 4.48 11.71 -13.05
N ALA A 5 5.58 12.34 -12.66
CA ALA A 5 6.62 12.75 -13.62
C ALA A 5 7.41 11.52 -14.10
N ASN A 6 6.81 10.73 -15.01
CA ASN A 6 7.40 9.71 -15.89
C ASN A 6 8.79 9.19 -15.45
N TYR A 7 8.87 8.58 -14.27
CA TYR A 7 10.10 8.03 -13.72
C TYR A 7 10.35 6.65 -14.34
N ASN A 8 11.42 6.52 -15.11
CA ASN A 8 11.62 5.42 -16.03
C ASN A 8 13.08 4.93 -15.94
N PRO A 9 13.45 4.15 -14.91
CA PRO A 9 14.83 3.75 -14.63
C PRO A 9 15.35 2.76 -15.69
N ARG A 10 16.33 3.12 -16.51
CA ARG A 10 16.77 2.35 -17.69
C ARG A 10 18.04 1.52 -17.47
N THR A 11 18.77 1.72 -16.37
CA THR A 11 19.97 0.92 -16.06
C THR A 11 19.79 0.07 -14.80
N VAL A 12 20.63 -0.96 -14.63
CA VAL A 12 20.62 -1.83 -13.46
C VAL A 12 20.80 -1.02 -12.16
N GLU A 13 21.66 -0.01 -12.18
CA GLU A 13 21.92 0.87 -11.04
C GLU A 13 20.73 1.76 -10.71
N GLU A 14 20.00 2.24 -11.72
CA GLU A 14 18.78 3.03 -11.55
C GLU A 14 17.65 2.18 -10.98
N VAL A 15 17.45 0.96 -11.51
CA VAL A 15 16.47 0.01 -10.97
C VAL A 15 16.80 -0.36 -9.52
N PHE A 16 18.08 -0.54 -9.20
CA PHE A 16 18.51 -0.82 -7.83
C PHE A 16 18.31 0.38 -6.90
N ARG A 17 18.52 1.60 -7.40
CA ARG A 17 18.25 2.83 -6.65
C ARG A 17 16.76 3.01 -6.38
N ASP A 18 15.92 2.77 -7.39
CA ASP A 18 14.46 2.76 -7.27
C ASP A 18 14.03 1.76 -6.20
N PHE A 19 14.49 0.49 -6.30
CA PHE A 19 14.20 -0.55 -5.32
C PHE A 19 14.56 -0.12 -3.89
N LYS A 20 15.77 0.43 -3.69
CA LYS A 20 16.22 0.92 -2.37
C LYS A 20 15.34 2.02 -1.83
N GLY A 21 14.97 2.98 -2.68
CA GLY A 21 14.11 4.10 -2.31
C GLY A 21 12.76 3.60 -1.81
N ARG A 22 12.09 2.78 -2.63
CA ARG A 22 10.78 2.20 -2.29
C ARG A 22 10.85 1.37 -1.02
N ARG A 23 11.87 0.52 -0.88
CA ARG A 23 12.11 -0.30 0.31
C ARG A 23 12.29 0.55 1.56
N ALA A 24 13.03 1.66 1.48
CA ALA A 24 13.22 2.56 2.60
C ALA A 24 11.90 3.21 3.06
N GLY A 25 11.04 3.62 2.11
CA GLY A 25 9.70 4.11 2.41
C GLY A 25 8.85 3.06 3.14
N MET A 26 8.81 1.83 2.63
CA MET A 26 8.02 0.75 3.24
C MET A 26 8.56 0.34 4.62
N ILE A 27 9.87 0.38 4.85
CA ILE A 27 10.45 0.17 6.18
C ILE A 27 10.02 1.27 7.14
N LYS A 28 10.00 2.53 6.72
CA LYS A 28 9.50 3.64 7.56
C LYS A 28 8.05 3.35 7.98
N ALA A 29 7.17 3.04 7.03
CA ALA A 29 5.77 2.69 7.29
C ALA A 29 5.61 1.57 8.33
N LEU A 30 6.41 0.50 8.21
CA LEU A 30 6.28 -0.70 9.04
C LEU A 30 7.11 -0.68 10.32
N THR A 31 7.86 0.39 10.59
CA THR A 31 8.73 0.48 11.79
C THR A 31 8.67 1.85 12.45
N THR A 32 9.09 2.91 11.77
CA THR A 32 9.19 4.26 12.34
C THR A 32 7.82 4.93 12.46
N ASP A 33 6.99 4.77 11.44
CA ASP A 33 5.68 5.42 11.30
C ASP A 33 4.55 4.39 11.50
N VAL A 34 4.82 3.30 12.24
CA VAL A 34 3.90 2.15 12.35
C VAL A 34 2.55 2.51 12.93
N ASP A 35 2.49 3.45 13.89
CA ASP A 35 1.24 3.93 14.47
C ASP A 35 0.39 4.69 13.43
N GLU A 36 1.02 5.52 12.60
CA GLU A 36 0.37 6.26 11.52
C GLU A 36 -0.15 5.29 10.45
N PHE A 37 0.70 4.35 10.02
CA PHE A 37 0.35 3.31 9.07
C PHE A 37 -0.82 2.44 9.56
N TYR A 38 -0.78 2.02 10.83
CA TYR A 38 -1.83 1.20 11.44
C TYR A 38 -3.18 1.94 11.49
N GLN A 39 -3.15 3.25 11.78
CA GLN A 39 -4.34 4.11 11.79
C GLN A 39 -4.89 4.37 10.38
N GLN A 40 -4.04 4.57 9.38
CA GLN A 40 -4.49 4.72 7.98
C GLN A 40 -5.10 3.42 7.44
N CYS A 41 -4.66 2.27 7.93
CA CYS A 41 -5.27 0.96 7.65
C CYS A 41 -6.52 0.68 8.50
N ASP A 42 -6.98 1.64 9.32
CA ASP A 42 -8.16 1.47 10.14
C ASP A 42 -9.45 1.52 9.32
N PRO A 43 -10.18 0.41 9.27
CA PRO A 43 -11.39 0.34 8.47
C PRO A 43 -12.56 1.13 9.07
N VAL A 44 -12.40 1.75 10.25
CA VAL A 44 -13.34 2.68 10.90
C VAL A 44 -12.91 4.15 10.74
N ILE A 45 -11.60 4.46 10.73
CA ILE A 45 -11.08 5.84 10.56
C ILE A 45 -11.12 6.28 9.09
N CYS A 46 -10.97 5.36 8.13
CA CYS A 46 -11.11 5.67 6.69
C CYS A 46 -12.46 6.36 6.37
N PHE A 47 -13.52 6.05 7.13
CA PHE A 47 -14.85 6.66 7.00
C PHE A 47 -14.90 8.14 7.46
N GLN A 48 -14.03 8.55 8.39
CA GLN A 48 -14.00 9.94 8.87
C GLN A 48 -13.29 10.89 7.91
N LEU A 49 -12.36 10.40 7.09
CA LEU A 49 -11.63 11.22 6.12
C LEU A 49 -12.40 11.40 4.80
N SER A 50 -13.22 10.42 4.40
CA SER A 50 -14.07 10.53 3.20
C SER A 50 -15.28 11.47 3.36
N HIS A 51 -15.61 11.90 4.59
CA HIS A 51 -16.77 12.74 4.90
C HIS A 51 -16.44 14.22 5.23
N VAL A 52 -15.19 14.67 5.08
CA VAL A 52 -14.83 16.09 5.36
C VAL A 52 -15.01 17.00 4.14
N GLU A 53 -15.29 16.48 2.93
CA GLU A 53 -15.46 17.30 1.71
C GLU A 53 -16.89 17.41 1.16
N GLU A 54 -17.94 17.11 1.95
CA GLU A 54 -19.31 17.56 1.62
C GLU A 54 -19.87 18.48 2.70
N GLU A 55 -19.66 19.78 2.52
CA GLU A 55 -20.45 20.84 3.13
C GLU A 55 -21.94 20.65 2.81
N MET A 56 -22.68 19.94 3.65
CA MET A 56 -24.14 19.91 3.61
C MET A 56 -24.71 20.97 4.58
N PRO A 57 -25.45 21.99 4.09
CA PRO A 57 -25.98 23.06 4.93
C PRO A 57 -26.98 22.55 5.99
N LEU A 58 -26.73 22.93 7.24
CA LEU A 58 -27.59 22.67 8.41
C LEU A 58 -28.94 23.43 8.29
N ALA A 59 -29.94 22.89 7.60
CA ALA A 59 -31.28 23.50 7.63
C ALA A 59 -32.49 22.56 7.54
N SER A 60 -32.34 21.24 7.43
CA SER A 60 -33.52 20.36 7.20
C SER A 60 -33.44 18.96 7.82
N LEU A 61 -33.02 18.83 9.08
CA LEU A 61 -33.16 17.57 9.83
C LEU A 61 -34.46 17.54 10.65
N PRO A 62 -35.34 16.53 10.48
CA PRO A 62 -36.44 16.31 11.41
C PRO A 62 -35.90 15.74 12.74
N ARG A 63 -36.49 16.21 13.84
CA ARG A 63 -36.14 15.83 15.21
C ARG A 63 -36.47 14.35 15.48
N ARG A 64 -35.47 13.60 15.97
CA ARG A 64 -35.44 12.22 16.53
C ARG A 64 -36.65 11.84 17.43
N PRO A 65 -36.92 10.55 17.82
CA PRO A 65 -35.91 9.49 18.07
C PRO A 65 -36.29 7.98 17.88
N ALA A 66 -35.22 7.16 17.94
CA ALA A 66 -35.07 5.87 18.64
C ALA A 66 -35.11 4.52 17.88
N PHE A 67 -34.20 3.64 18.36
CA PHE A 67 -34.12 2.18 18.29
C PHE A 67 -33.15 1.52 17.30
N TYR A 68 -32.31 0.67 17.90
CA TYR A 68 -31.35 -0.25 17.31
C TYR A 68 -32.02 -1.12 16.26
N ASP A 69 -31.59 -1.00 15.01
CA ASP A 69 -31.77 -2.06 14.03
C ASP A 69 -30.59 -1.99 13.06
N PHE A 70 -29.46 -2.58 13.49
CA PHE A 70 -28.32 -2.85 12.63
C PHE A 70 -28.75 -3.93 11.64
N ASN A 71 -29.44 -3.50 10.59
CA ASN A 71 -29.91 -4.37 9.54
C ASN A 71 -28.69 -5.03 8.88
N LEU A 72 -28.75 -6.34 8.63
CA LEU A 72 -27.66 -7.09 7.97
C LEU A 72 -27.29 -6.43 6.63
N ALA A 73 -28.24 -5.76 5.97
CA ALA A 73 -28.02 -4.95 4.78
C ALA A 73 -27.15 -3.70 5.03
N THR A 74 -27.28 -3.04 6.18
CA THR A 74 -26.39 -1.91 6.58
C THR A 74 -25.01 -2.43 6.96
N CYS A 75 -24.92 -3.59 7.63
CA CYS A 75 -23.63 -4.25 7.87
C CYS A 75 -22.98 -4.73 6.57
N ILE A 76 -23.74 -5.25 5.61
CA ILE A 76 -23.24 -5.67 4.30
C ILE A 76 -22.85 -4.45 3.46
N LEU A 77 -23.62 -3.35 3.48
CA LEU A 77 -23.24 -2.09 2.83
C LEU A 77 -21.99 -1.46 3.49
N HIS A 78 -21.86 -1.50 4.82
CA HIS A 78 -20.65 -1.09 5.56
C HIS A 78 -19.44 -2.03 5.35
N LEU A 79 -19.66 -3.28 4.96
CA LEU A 79 -18.60 -4.22 4.59
C LEU A 79 -18.20 -4.07 3.11
N THR A 80 -19.07 -3.53 2.26
CA THR A 80 -18.83 -3.33 0.82
C THR A 80 -18.24 -1.96 0.46
N GLU A 81 -18.21 -0.98 1.37
CA GLU A 81 -17.56 0.32 1.17
C GLU A 81 -16.10 0.36 1.69
N LYS A 82 -15.57 -0.76 2.19
CA LYS A 82 -14.17 -0.85 2.60
C LYS A 82 -13.33 -1.21 1.40
N GLU A 83 -12.87 -0.17 0.73
CA GLU A 83 -12.01 -0.31 -0.43
C GLU A 83 -10.71 -1.05 -0.08
N ASN A 84 -10.19 -1.83 -1.03
CA ASN A 84 -9.07 -2.76 -0.82
C ASN A 84 -7.74 -2.01 -0.71
N LEU A 85 -7.42 -1.44 0.46
CA LEU A 85 -6.22 -0.61 0.65
C LEU A 85 -4.93 -1.37 0.34
N CYS A 86 -3.95 -0.63 -0.17
CA CYS A 86 -2.61 -1.09 -0.51
C CYS A 86 -1.55 -0.22 0.14
N LEU A 87 -0.40 -0.80 0.44
CA LEU A 87 0.80 -0.06 0.85
C LEU A 87 1.71 0.14 -0.37
N TYR A 88 1.99 1.40 -0.70
CA TYR A 88 2.90 1.79 -1.77
C TYR A 88 4.21 2.34 -1.19
N GLY A 89 5.32 1.96 -1.81
CA GLY A 89 6.64 2.55 -1.60
C GLY A 89 7.09 3.34 -2.84
N PHE A 90 7.67 4.51 -2.61
CA PHE A 90 8.13 5.40 -3.67
C PHE A 90 9.66 5.56 -3.72
N PRO A 91 10.25 5.86 -4.90
CA PRO A 91 11.70 5.97 -5.07
C PRO A 91 12.35 7.09 -4.24
N ASN A 92 11.56 8.07 -3.81
CA ASN A 92 11.96 9.16 -2.92
C ASN A 92 11.90 8.78 -1.43
N GLU A 93 11.79 7.49 -1.11
CA GLU A 93 11.73 6.96 0.25
C GLU A 93 10.49 7.39 1.06
N LEU A 94 9.42 7.75 0.35
CA LEU A 94 8.10 7.95 0.93
C LEU A 94 7.25 6.69 0.80
N TRP A 95 6.19 6.63 1.59
CA TRP A 95 5.18 5.59 1.56
C TRP A 95 3.79 6.22 1.53
N GLU A 96 2.80 5.46 1.07
CA GLU A 96 1.39 5.88 1.05
C GLU A 96 0.49 4.65 1.18
N VAL A 97 -0.61 4.81 1.91
CA VAL A 97 -1.73 3.85 1.88
C VAL A 97 -2.82 4.43 1.00
N ASN A 98 -3.12 3.75 -0.11
CA ASN A 98 -4.12 4.22 -1.06
C ASN A 98 -4.80 3.03 -1.75
N LEU A 99 -5.80 3.33 -2.56
CA LEU A 99 -6.50 2.37 -3.42
C LEU A 99 -5.58 1.81 -4.51
N PRO A 100 -5.91 0.63 -5.07
CA PRO A 100 -5.32 0.19 -6.32
C PRO A 100 -5.52 1.25 -7.41
N ALA A 101 -4.53 1.40 -8.29
CA ALA A 101 -4.65 2.31 -9.43
C ALA A 101 -5.83 1.90 -10.34
N GLU A 102 -6.65 2.86 -10.75
CA GLU A 102 -7.80 2.61 -11.64
C GLU A 102 -7.38 2.48 -13.13
N GLU A 103 -6.14 2.85 -13.48
CA GLU A 103 -5.69 2.89 -14.87
C GLU A 103 -5.50 1.50 -15.48
N VAL A 104 -6.06 1.30 -16.69
CA VAL A 104 -5.98 0.04 -17.45
C VAL A 104 -5.25 0.27 -18.78
N PRO A 105 -4.10 -0.38 -19.04
CA PRO A 105 -3.33 -1.25 -18.14
C PRO A 105 -2.45 -0.44 -17.16
N PRO A 106 -2.23 -0.93 -15.93
CA PRO A 106 -1.38 -0.25 -14.96
C PRO A 106 0.10 -0.21 -15.41
N GLU A 107 0.80 0.87 -15.08
CA GLU A 107 2.20 1.06 -15.46
C GLU A 107 3.18 0.15 -14.68
N LEU A 108 2.82 -0.25 -13.46
CA LEU A 108 3.63 -1.09 -12.57
C LEU A 108 2.80 -2.28 -12.05
N PRO A 109 3.46 -3.36 -11.59
CA PRO A 109 2.78 -4.43 -10.86
C PRO A 109 1.97 -3.90 -9.68
N GLU A 110 0.79 -4.46 -9.44
CA GLU A 110 -0.07 -4.08 -8.32
C GLU A 110 0.49 -4.66 -7.00
N PRO A 111 0.51 -3.87 -5.90
CA PRO A 111 0.81 -4.37 -4.57
C PRO A 111 -0.32 -5.25 -4.01
N ALA A 112 -0.10 -5.83 -2.82
CA ALA A 112 -1.14 -6.62 -2.16
C ALA A 112 -2.37 -5.76 -1.82
N LEU A 113 -3.54 -6.23 -2.27
CA LEU A 113 -4.83 -5.58 -2.07
C LEU A 113 -5.45 -5.99 -0.73
N GLY A 114 -6.12 -5.05 -0.07
CA GLY A 114 -6.95 -5.34 1.10
C GLY A 114 -6.15 -5.63 2.37
N ILE A 115 -5.00 -4.98 2.55
CA ILE A 115 -4.16 -5.17 3.74
C ILE A 115 -4.92 -4.80 5.04
N ASN A 116 -5.93 -3.94 4.93
CA ASN A 116 -6.81 -3.50 6.01
C ASN A 116 -7.77 -4.57 6.54
N PHE A 117 -8.08 -5.64 5.78
CA PHE A 117 -9.07 -6.64 6.23
C PHE A 117 -8.57 -7.55 7.34
N ALA A 118 -7.28 -7.93 7.29
CA ALA A 118 -6.70 -8.85 8.27
C ALA A 118 -6.27 -8.15 9.57
N ARG A 119 -6.24 -6.80 9.60
CA ARG A 119 -5.66 -6.00 10.68
C ARG A 119 -6.26 -6.32 12.04
N ASP A 120 -7.59 -6.26 12.17
CA ASP A 120 -8.28 -6.46 13.45
C ASP A 120 -8.49 -7.94 13.79
N GLY A 121 -8.18 -8.84 12.85
CA GLY A 121 -8.40 -10.29 12.97
C GLY A 121 -7.20 -11.08 13.49
N MET A 122 -6.05 -10.43 13.69
CA MET A 122 -4.80 -11.08 14.13
C MET A 122 -3.99 -10.16 15.04
N GLN A 123 -2.92 -10.69 15.67
CA GLN A 123 -2.01 -9.84 16.44
C GLN A 123 -1.33 -8.84 15.52
N GLU A 124 -1.19 -7.59 15.98
CA GLU A 124 -0.56 -6.51 15.22
C GLU A 124 0.79 -6.91 14.61
N LYS A 125 1.64 -7.59 15.38
CA LYS A 125 2.94 -8.08 14.89
C LYS A 125 2.80 -9.09 13.74
N ASP A 126 1.84 -10.00 13.83
CA ASP A 126 1.60 -11.01 12.81
C ASP A 126 1.05 -10.35 11.53
N TRP A 127 0.20 -9.33 11.69
CA TRP A 127 -0.32 -8.51 10.60
C TRP A 127 0.79 -7.71 9.90
N LEU A 128 1.63 -7.01 10.66
CA LEU A 128 2.77 -6.26 10.12
C LEU A 128 3.75 -7.21 9.39
N SER A 129 3.98 -8.40 9.93
CA SER A 129 4.81 -9.43 9.27
C SER A 129 4.21 -9.88 7.94
N LEU A 130 2.89 -10.07 7.88
CA LEU A 130 2.17 -10.42 6.65
C LEU A 130 2.33 -9.30 5.60
N VAL A 131 2.07 -8.05 5.99
CA VAL A 131 2.23 -6.88 5.11
C VAL A 131 3.67 -6.76 4.62
N ALA A 132 4.66 -7.01 5.48
CA ALA A 132 6.06 -6.97 5.12
C ALA A 132 6.44 -8.03 4.06
N VAL A 133 6.00 -9.28 4.24
CA VAL A 133 6.24 -10.36 3.25
C VAL A 133 5.64 -10.01 1.89
N HIS A 134 4.41 -9.47 1.86
CA HIS A 134 3.78 -9.03 0.62
C HIS A 134 4.49 -7.82 -0.01
N SER A 135 5.01 -6.92 0.81
CA SER A 135 5.78 -5.75 0.37
C SER A 135 7.09 -6.16 -0.30
N ASP A 136 7.82 -7.11 0.29
CA ASP A 136 9.05 -7.66 -0.30
C ASP A 136 8.77 -8.33 -1.66
N ALA A 137 7.68 -9.11 -1.76
CA ALA A 137 7.27 -9.73 -3.01
C ALA A 137 6.93 -8.69 -4.09
N TRP A 138 6.23 -7.62 -3.73
CA TRP A 138 5.91 -6.53 -4.65
C TRP A 138 7.15 -5.79 -5.14
N LEU A 139 8.09 -5.45 -4.25
CA LEU A 139 9.34 -4.77 -4.62
C LEU A 139 10.17 -5.61 -5.61
N LEU A 140 10.22 -6.93 -5.41
CA LEU A 140 10.83 -7.84 -6.37
C LEU A 140 10.10 -7.78 -7.72
N ALA A 141 8.76 -7.85 -7.72
CA ALA A 141 7.97 -7.77 -8.95
C ALA A 141 8.23 -6.48 -9.73
N VAL A 142 8.29 -5.32 -9.06
CA VAL A 142 8.60 -4.01 -9.68
C VAL A 142 10.01 -3.99 -10.28
N ALA A 143 11.02 -4.48 -9.55
CA ALA A 143 12.40 -4.51 -10.06
C ALA A 143 12.54 -5.41 -11.31
N PHE A 144 11.90 -6.58 -11.29
CA PHE A 144 11.89 -7.48 -12.46
C PHE A 144 11.05 -6.95 -13.61
N TYR A 145 9.96 -6.23 -13.34
CA TYR A 145 9.17 -5.54 -14.37
C TYR A 145 10.02 -4.54 -15.14
N PHE A 146 10.77 -3.68 -14.45
CA PHE A 146 11.69 -2.75 -15.10
C PHE A 146 12.79 -3.49 -15.87
N GLY A 147 13.40 -4.52 -15.29
CA GLY A 147 14.40 -5.33 -16.00
C GLY A 147 13.86 -5.96 -17.29
N ALA A 148 12.64 -6.48 -17.28
CA ALA A 148 12.00 -7.01 -18.47
C ALA A 148 11.66 -5.92 -19.50
N ARG A 149 11.13 -4.77 -19.05
CA ARG A 149 10.73 -3.63 -19.88
C ARG A 149 11.91 -3.01 -20.65
N PHE A 150 13.10 -2.96 -20.06
CA PHE A 150 14.29 -2.40 -20.72
C PHE A 150 15.21 -3.44 -21.37
N GLY A 151 14.77 -4.71 -21.44
CA GLY A 151 15.49 -5.74 -22.17
C GLY A 151 16.78 -6.21 -21.49
N PHE A 152 16.83 -6.19 -20.15
CA PHE A 152 17.98 -6.65 -19.38
C PHE A 152 18.34 -8.09 -19.75
N ASP A 153 19.63 -8.34 -19.97
CA ASP A 153 20.10 -9.64 -20.37
C ASP A 153 20.22 -10.59 -19.16
N LYS A 154 20.82 -11.77 -19.37
CA LYS A 154 21.02 -12.72 -18.26
C LYS A 154 21.99 -12.16 -17.21
N ALA A 155 23.04 -11.45 -17.61
CA ALA A 155 24.02 -10.87 -16.70
C ALA A 155 23.41 -9.74 -15.86
N ASP A 156 22.62 -8.86 -16.49
CA ASP A 156 21.91 -7.78 -15.80
C ASP A 156 20.93 -8.31 -14.74
N ARG A 157 20.15 -9.35 -15.09
CA ARG A 157 19.29 -10.05 -14.13
C ARG A 157 20.07 -10.72 -13.00
N PHE A 158 21.29 -11.17 -13.29
CA PHE A 158 22.24 -11.70 -12.32
C PHE A 158 22.86 -10.62 -11.43
N PHE A 159 22.79 -9.33 -11.76
CA PHE A 159 23.14 -8.26 -10.82
C PHE A 159 21.95 -7.90 -9.91
N ILE A 160 20.74 -7.98 -10.45
CA ILE A 160 19.51 -7.78 -9.68
C ILE A 160 19.33 -8.91 -8.63
N SER A 161 19.43 -10.17 -9.04
CA SER A 161 19.05 -11.31 -8.18
C SER A 161 19.93 -11.49 -6.93
N PRO A 162 21.27 -11.59 -6.97
CA PRO A 162 22.11 -11.80 -5.80
C PRO A 162 22.18 -10.58 -4.89
N PHE A 163 22.15 -9.35 -5.43
CA PHE A 163 22.09 -8.17 -4.57
C PHE A 163 20.74 -8.06 -3.86
N LEU A 164 19.62 -8.36 -4.52
CA LEU A 164 18.32 -8.41 -3.85
C LEU A 164 18.29 -9.56 -2.84
N PHE A 165 18.68 -10.78 -3.20
CA PHE A 165 18.61 -11.95 -2.30
C PHE A 165 19.65 -11.97 -1.17
N LEU A 166 20.84 -11.38 -1.33
CA LEU A 166 21.87 -11.28 -0.27
C LEU A 166 21.77 -9.99 0.55
N SER A 167 21.04 -8.96 0.08
CA SER A 167 20.71 -7.76 0.87
C SER A 167 19.30 -7.79 1.47
N LEU A 168 18.61 -8.94 1.38
CA LEU A 168 17.39 -9.28 2.10
C LEU A 168 17.68 -9.38 3.61
N ASP A 169 18.05 -8.25 4.22
CA ASP A 169 17.26 -7.78 5.34
C ASP A 169 15.82 -7.64 4.80
N ILE A 170 15.09 -8.75 4.72
CA ILE A 170 13.68 -8.77 4.31
C ILE A 170 12.97 -7.71 5.15
N ILE A 171 12.03 -6.92 4.61
CA ILE A 171 11.29 -5.99 5.46
C ILE A 171 10.71 -6.77 6.66
N ALA A 172 10.25 -8.00 6.41
CA ALA A 172 9.78 -8.92 7.44
C ALA A 172 10.82 -9.31 8.51
N ALA A 173 12.11 -9.14 8.27
CA ALA A 173 13.17 -9.37 9.26
C ALA A 173 13.42 -8.14 10.16
N ARG A 174 12.79 -6.99 9.85
CA ARG A 174 12.91 -5.73 10.59
C ARG A 174 11.64 -5.35 11.37
N VAL A 175 10.60 -6.19 11.29
CA VAL A 175 9.29 -6.07 11.95
C VAL A 175 9.19 -7.17 13.01
#